data_AF-A0A8I1LRB0-F1
#
_entry.id   AF-A0A8I1LRB0-F1
#
_cell.length_a   1.000
_cell.length_b   1.000
_cell.length_c   1.000
_cell.angle_alpha   90.00
_cell.angle_beta   90.00
_cell.angle_gamma   90.00
#
_symmetry.space_group_name_H-M   'P 1'
#
loop_
_entity.id
_entity.type
_entity.pdbx_description
1 polymer ?
#
loop_
_entity_poly.entity_id
_entity_poly.type
_entity_poly.pdbx_seq_one_letter_code
_entity_poly.pdbx_strand_id
1 'polypeptide(L)'
;MGRKRGYARVSTGDQSADAQLTALRAAGCTDLYVETISGAKRTRPELERLLRDVRAGDIVVVTRLDRLARSLIHLLDVIATLEGRGAAFQSLNDPIDTASAQGKLQLQILGAVAEFERALIRERTRAGLAEAARQGRKPGNPMLTRGSDATKALMALRRNAPRVERAIAEMPAILPVIRKLRPGQSWDSVCGELAARRIVRADGRPWTRDALLRTMRQLIREGLIDPDEAGRLMRPAPRRAAAARQQRQRLVETVAVIFNTLPQQERTLASIGAELERNRVLSLTGGTRWAASSVASLLQTAEERDMLDGLRTRAGRPTKNGDTLG
;
A
#
# COMPACT_ATOMS: atom_id res chain seq x y z
N MET A 1 10.88 11.76 39.85
CA MET A 1 12.18 12.42 39.59
C MET A 1 12.79 11.71 38.40
N GLY A 2 12.99 12.40 37.28
CA GLY A 2 13.57 11.77 36.09
C GLY A 2 15.07 11.58 36.21
N ARG A 3 15.62 10.61 35.48
CA ARG A 3 17.04 10.23 35.55
C ARG A 3 17.85 10.93 34.48
N LYS A 4 19.14 11.16 34.75
CA LYS A 4 20.10 11.59 33.74
C LYS A 4 20.69 10.37 33.02
N ARG A 5 20.52 10.31 31.70
CA ARG A 5 21.04 9.24 30.85
C ARG A 5 22.15 9.81 29.98
N GLY A 6 23.36 9.31 30.14
CA GLY A 6 24.52 9.79 29.39
C GLY A 6 24.70 9.03 28.08
N TYR A 7 25.05 9.73 27.00
CA TYR A 7 25.44 9.11 25.74
C TYR A 7 26.85 9.56 25.33
N ALA A 8 27.71 8.57 25.05
CA ALA A 8 29.09 8.79 24.64
C ALA A 8 29.37 8.04 23.34
N ARG A 9 30.27 8.61 22.52
CA ARG A 9 30.73 7.95 21.29
C ARG A 9 32.24 7.94 21.26
N VAL A 10 32.80 6.73 21.29
CA VAL A 10 34.23 6.49 21.53
C VAL A 10 34.81 5.62 20.40
N SER A 11 36.03 5.91 19.95
CA SER A 11 36.77 5.00 19.06
C SER A 11 37.59 4.02 19.88
N THR A 12 37.76 2.81 19.36
CA THR A 12 38.61 1.79 19.99
C THR A 12 40.05 2.31 20.05
N GLY A 13 40.57 2.53 21.26
CA GLY A 13 41.97 2.93 21.50
C GLY A 13 42.22 4.39 21.85
N ASP A 14 41.19 5.21 22.10
CA ASP A 14 41.36 6.65 22.37
C ASP A 14 41.21 6.98 23.87
N GLN A 15 42.22 7.65 24.45
CA GLN A 15 42.19 8.21 25.80
C GLN A 15 41.03 9.22 25.99
N SER A 16 40.49 9.78 24.90
CA SER A 16 39.32 10.67 24.94
C SER A 16 38.01 9.96 25.37
N ALA A 17 37.98 8.62 25.32
CA ALA A 17 36.83 7.83 25.77
C ALA A 17 36.60 7.97 27.28
N ASP A 18 37.67 7.85 28.06
CA ASP A 18 37.59 7.91 29.53
C ASP A 18 37.25 9.30 30.02
N ALA A 19 37.75 10.35 29.34
CA ALA A 19 37.39 11.73 29.64
C ALA A 19 35.89 12.00 29.43
N GLN A 20 35.29 11.46 28.36
CA GLN A 20 33.86 11.62 28.10
C GLN A 20 33.00 10.91 29.16
N LEU A 21 33.34 9.67 29.50
CA LEU A 21 32.61 8.90 30.50
C LEU A 21 32.73 9.53 31.89
N THR A 22 33.90 10.06 32.23
CA THR A 22 34.13 10.77 33.49
C THR A 22 33.28 12.04 33.57
N ALA A 23 33.23 12.84 32.50
CA ALA A 23 32.38 14.03 32.45
C ALA A 23 30.88 13.71 32.59
N LEU A 24 30.40 12.64 31.94
CA LEU A 24 28.99 12.23 32.06
C LEU A 24 28.66 11.72 33.46
N ARG A 25 29.56 10.97 34.10
CA ARG A 25 29.40 10.54 35.51
C ARG A 25 29.39 11.74 36.45
N ALA A 26 30.31 12.69 36.26
CA ALA A 26 30.36 13.93 37.04
C ALA A 26 29.08 14.77 36.89
N ALA A 27 28.44 14.73 35.72
CA ALA A 27 27.15 15.37 35.48
C ALA A 27 25.95 14.66 36.15
N GLY A 28 26.18 13.52 36.81
CA GLY A 28 25.16 12.73 37.50
C GLY A 28 24.42 11.72 36.63
N CYS A 29 24.99 11.31 35.49
CA CYS A 29 24.37 10.30 34.63
C CYS A 29 24.47 8.90 35.27
N THR A 30 23.32 8.27 35.52
CA THR A 30 23.26 6.93 36.12
C THR A 30 23.33 5.82 35.08
N ASP A 31 22.72 6.05 33.92
CA ASP A 31 22.70 5.09 32.81
C ASP A 31 23.57 5.63 31.66
N LEU A 32 24.64 4.92 31.30
CA LEU A 32 25.57 5.33 30.23
C LEU A 32 25.40 4.44 28.99
N TYR A 33 25.18 5.07 27.84
CA TYR A 33 25.07 4.42 26.54
C TYR A 33 26.32 4.77 25.73
N VAL A 34 27.15 3.77 25.46
CA VAL A 34 28.49 3.97 24.89
C VAL A 34 28.57 3.34 23.51
N GLU A 35 28.63 4.18 22.49
CA GLU A 35 28.71 3.77 21.09
C GLU A 35 30.18 3.62 20.68
N THR A 36 30.60 2.41 20.32
CA THR A 36 31.97 2.12 19.86
C THR A 36 32.09 2.24 18.34
N ILE A 37 32.99 3.09 17.86
CA ILE A 37 33.29 3.26 16.44
C ILE A 37 34.22 2.13 15.98
N SER A 38 33.67 0.99 15.56
CA SER A 38 34.39 0.05 14.69
C SER A 38 34.18 0.46 13.23
N GLY A 39 35.23 0.45 12.40
CA GLY A 39 35.21 0.94 11.02
C GLY A 39 34.00 0.53 10.17
N ALA A 40 33.71 1.37 9.16
CA ALA A 40 32.71 1.24 8.08
C ALA A 40 31.23 0.97 8.43
N LYS A 41 30.88 0.53 9.64
CA LYS A 41 29.47 0.28 10.01
C LYS A 41 28.75 1.55 10.46
N ARG A 42 27.62 1.83 9.80
CA ARG A 42 26.81 3.06 9.93
C ARG A 42 25.77 3.01 11.06
N THR A 43 25.48 1.82 11.59
CA THR A 43 24.43 1.56 12.59
C THR A 43 24.80 2.14 13.94
N ARG A 44 23.82 2.70 14.67
CA ARG A 44 23.98 3.26 16.02
C ARG A 44 23.04 2.59 17.02
N PRO A 45 23.27 1.30 17.32
CA PRO A 45 22.37 0.52 18.16
C PRO A 45 22.22 1.10 19.57
N GLU A 46 23.25 1.75 20.11
CA GLU A 46 23.23 2.30 21.47
C GLU A 46 22.42 3.59 21.55
N LEU A 47 22.50 4.44 20.54
CA LEU A 47 21.63 5.61 20.43
C LEU A 47 20.15 5.19 20.28
N GLU A 48 19.87 4.20 19.45
CA GLU A 48 18.51 3.67 19.29
C GLU A 48 17.98 3.06 20.60
N ARG A 49 18.85 2.36 21.35
CA ARG A 49 18.52 1.81 22.67
C ARG A 49 18.20 2.91 23.67
N LEU A 50 19.04 3.93 23.78
CA LEU A 50 18.79 5.11 24.61
C LEU A 50 17.42 5.74 24.29
N LEU A 51 17.15 5.98 23.02
CA LEU A 51 15.89 6.59 22.60
C LEU A 51 14.68 5.73 22.94
N ARG A 52 14.79 4.39 22.95
CA ARG A 52 13.72 3.48 23.39
C ARG A 52 13.52 3.49 24.91
N ASP A 53 14.61 3.58 25.66
CA ASP A 53 14.61 3.44 27.13
C ASP A 53 14.22 4.72 27.87
N VAL A 54 14.37 5.89 27.23
CA VAL A 54 13.96 7.19 27.77
C VAL A 54 12.48 7.17 28.20
N ARG A 55 12.21 7.79 29.36
CA ARG A 55 10.89 8.01 29.94
C ARG A 55 10.63 9.51 30.16
N ALA A 56 9.37 9.86 30.37
CA ALA A 56 8.98 11.22 30.69
C ALA A 56 9.70 11.71 31.97
N GLY A 57 10.24 12.93 31.90
CA GLY A 57 11.06 13.55 32.93
C GLY A 57 12.55 13.23 32.88
N ASP A 58 12.98 12.23 32.11
CA ASP A 58 14.41 11.93 31.94
C ASP A 58 15.14 13.06 31.20
N ILE A 59 16.45 13.18 31.43
CA ILE A 59 17.33 14.10 30.72
C ILE A 59 18.41 13.30 30.01
N VAL A 60 18.49 13.41 28.70
CA VAL A 60 19.58 12.85 27.91
C VAL A 60 20.73 13.83 27.89
N VAL A 61 21.89 13.39 28.38
CA VAL A 61 23.08 14.21 28.55
C VAL A 61 24.17 13.72 27.59
N VAL A 62 24.80 14.65 26.88
CA VAL A 62 25.97 14.40 26.05
C VAL A 62 27.07 15.38 26.37
N THR A 63 28.32 15.02 26.11
CA THR A 63 29.45 15.94 26.30
C THR A 63 29.45 17.06 25.27
N ARG A 64 29.18 16.71 24.01
CA ARG A 64 29.11 17.63 22.88
C ARG A 64 28.11 17.18 21.81
N LEU A 65 27.60 18.13 21.03
CA LEU A 65 26.62 17.85 19.96
C LEU A 65 27.14 16.91 18.86
N ASP A 66 28.42 17.00 18.48
CA ASP A 66 29.03 16.18 17.41
C ASP A 66 29.10 14.67 17.78
N ARG A 67 29.08 14.37 19.08
CA ARG A 67 29.04 12.99 19.58
C ARG A 67 27.67 12.38 19.36
N LEU A 68 26.60 13.17 19.53
CA LEU A 68 25.23 12.77 19.31
C LEU A 68 24.84 12.79 17.83
N ALA A 69 25.10 13.88 17.12
CA ALA A 69 24.52 14.15 15.82
C ALA A 69 25.56 14.33 14.71
N ARG A 70 25.23 13.83 13.50
CA ARG A 70 26.08 13.97 12.30
C ARG A 70 25.74 15.21 11.47
N SER A 71 24.62 15.84 11.79
CA SER A 71 24.13 17.06 11.17
C SER A 71 23.15 17.71 12.14
N LEU A 72 22.91 19.01 11.96
CA LEU A 72 21.92 19.74 12.74
C LEU A 72 20.50 19.17 12.58
N ILE A 73 20.16 18.66 11.39
CA ILE A 73 18.89 17.96 11.15
C ILE A 73 18.74 16.75 12.07
N HIS A 74 19.77 15.90 12.10
CA HIS A 74 19.75 14.72 12.94
C HIS A 74 19.71 15.07 14.43
N LEU A 75 20.31 16.19 14.84
CA LEU A 75 20.18 16.71 16.20
C LEU A 75 18.73 17.08 16.51
N LEU A 76 18.08 17.85 15.64
CA LEU A 76 16.70 18.29 15.80
C LEU A 76 15.73 17.10 15.82
N ASP A 77 15.92 16.10 14.96
CA ASP A 77 15.10 14.88 14.93
C ASP A 77 15.19 14.10 16.25
N VAL A 78 16.41 13.98 16.80
CA VAL A 78 16.65 13.33 18.08
C VAL A 78 15.98 14.11 19.22
N ILE A 79 16.14 15.44 19.25
CA ILE A 79 15.52 16.28 20.28
C ILE A 79 13.99 16.22 20.20
N ALA A 80 13.41 16.33 19.01
CA ALA A 80 11.96 16.21 18.81
C ALA A 80 11.43 14.84 19.29
N THR A 81 12.20 13.77 19.08
CA THR A 81 11.89 12.43 19.59
C THR A 81 11.89 12.38 21.12
N LEU A 82 12.83 13.07 21.77
CA LEU A 82 12.91 13.16 23.23
C LEU A 82 11.77 13.99 23.81
N GLU A 83 11.49 15.16 23.22
CA GLU A 83 10.38 16.03 23.62
C GLU A 83 9.02 15.34 23.46
N GLY A 84 8.80 14.61 22.37
CA GLY A 84 7.60 13.80 22.15
C GLY A 84 7.41 12.68 23.19
N ARG A 85 8.49 12.31 23.89
CA ARG A 85 8.46 11.35 25.03
C ARG A 85 8.45 12.05 26.39
N GLY A 86 8.39 13.38 26.43
CA GLY A 86 8.43 14.18 27.65
C GLY A 86 9.80 14.21 28.33
N ALA A 87 10.88 13.96 27.59
CA ALA A 87 12.25 14.01 28.08
C ALA A 87 12.99 15.27 27.58
N ALA A 88 13.98 15.72 28.34
CA ALA A 88 14.82 16.85 27.98
C ALA A 88 16.19 16.39 27.45
N PHE A 89 16.91 17.32 26.83
CA PHE A 89 18.23 17.13 26.26
C PHE A 89 19.19 18.20 26.77
N GLN A 90 20.40 17.79 27.15
CA GLN A 90 21.44 18.66 27.65
C GLN A 90 22.79 18.32 27.01
N SER A 91 23.48 19.33 26.48
CA SER A 91 24.92 19.23 26.20
C SER A 91 25.72 19.86 27.34
N LEU A 92 26.82 19.23 27.74
CA LEU A 92 27.67 19.75 28.82
C LEU A 92 28.56 20.91 28.35
N ASN A 93 29.06 20.85 27.12
CA ASN A 93 30.02 21.83 26.62
C ASN A 93 29.43 22.78 25.56
N ASP A 94 28.16 22.62 25.21
CA ASP A 94 27.44 23.49 24.29
C ASP A 94 26.26 24.13 25.04
N PRO A 95 25.83 25.36 24.69
CA PRO A 95 24.79 26.08 25.43
C PRO A 95 23.36 25.53 25.19
N ILE A 96 23.23 24.28 24.73
CA ILE A 96 21.94 23.66 24.42
C ILE A 96 21.47 22.82 25.60
N ASP A 97 20.48 23.36 26.31
CA ASP A 97 19.71 22.67 27.34
C ASP A 97 18.22 22.90 27.12
N THR A 98 17.50 21.86 26.67
CA THR A 98 16.06 21.93 26.40
C THR A 98 15.21 21.84 27.66
N ALA A 99 15.80 21.68 28.84
CA ALA A 99 15.10 21.92 30.11
C ALA A 99 14.97 23.43 30.42
N SER A 100 15.78 24.28 29.77
CA SER A 100 15.79 25.73 29.98
C SER A 100 15.10 26.51 28.84
N ALA A 101 14.47 27.63 29.15
CA ALA A 101 13.87 28.51 28.14
C ALA A 101 14.92 29.09 27.17
N GLN A 102 16.11 29.43 27.69
CA GLN A 102 17.23 29.94 26.90
C GLN A 102 17.76 28.89 25.91
N GLY A 103 17.97 27.64 26.36
CA GLY A 103 18.46 26.57 25.49
C GLY A 103 17.43 26.17 24.43
N LYS A 104 16.12 26.22 24.75
CA LYS A 104 15.05 26.05 23.74
C LYS A 104 15.07 27.15 22.68
N LEU A 105 15.25 28.41 23.07
CA LEU A 105 15.36 29.53 22.11
C LEU A 105 16.56 29.35 21.18
N GLN A 106 17.71 28.99 21.72
CA GLN A 106 18.92 28.75 20.91
C GLN A 106 18.72 27.60 19.93
N LEU A 107 18.07 26.52 20.35
CA LEU A 107 17.73 25.41 19.47
C LEU A 107 16.82 25.83 18.32
N GLN A 108 15.79 26.65 18.61
CA GLN A 108 14.87 27.17 17.60
C GLN A 108 15.59 28.06 16.58
N ILE A 109 16.49 28.94 17.03
CA ILE A 109 17.32 29.77 16.16
C ILE A 109 18.19 28.90 15.25
N LEU A 110 18.87 27.88 15.81
CA LEU A 110 19.66 26.94 15.01
C LEU A 110 18.79 26.20 13.98
N GLY A 111 17.59 25.76 14.37
CA GLY A 111 16.62 25.15 13.46
C GLY A 111 16.23 26.07 12.30
N ALA A 112 15.89 27.32 12.59
CA ALA A 112 15.52 28.32 11.59
C ALA A 112 16.67 28.60 10.61
N VAL A 113 17.91 28.74 11.10
CA VAL A 113 19.09 28.93 10.25
C VAL A 113 19.31 27.72 9.33
N ALA A 114 19.16 26.49 9.85
CA ALA A 114 19.31 25.28 9.05
C ALA A 114 18.23 25.11 7.97
N GLU A 115 17.02 25.60 8.21
CA GLU A 115 15.96 25.64 7.21
C GLU A 115 16.22 26.72 6.16
N PHE A 116 16.68 27.89 6.58
CA PHE A 116 17.06 28.98 5.70
C PHE A 116 18.19 28.59 4.73
N GLU A 117 19.29 27.99 5.23
CA GLU A 117 20.36 27.48 4.37
C GLU A 117 19.85 26.46 3.35
N ARG A 118 18.94 25.57 3.75
CA ARG A 118 18.32 24.59 2.83
C ARG A 118 17.47 25.27 1.76
N ALA A 119 16.72 26.31 2.12
CA ALA A 119 15.95 27.09 1.16
C ALA A 119 16.89 27.74 0.13
N LEU A 120 17.98 28.37 0.57
CA LEU A 120 18.99 28.98 -0.31
C LEU A 120 19.67 27.97 -1.23
N ILE A 121 20.05 26.78 -0.73
CA ILE A 121 20.63 25.73 -1.58
C ILE A 121 19.64 25.28 -2.66
N ARG A 122 18.36 25.09 -2.31
CA ARG A 122 17.31 24.70 -3.27
C ARG A 122 17.09 25.79 -4.31
N GLU A 123 17.05 27.05 -3.89
CA GLU A 123 16.89 28.20 -4.78
C GLU A 123 18.04 28.30 -5.78
N ARG A 124 19.30 28.24 -5.31
CA ARG A 124 20.48 28.21 -6.18
C ARG A 124 20.47 27.03 -7.14
N THR A 125 20.08 25.84 -6.65
CA THR A 125 19.97 24.65 -7.50
C THR A 125 18.91 24.84 -8.57
N ARG A 126 17.74 25.41 -8.23
CA ARG A 126 16.65 25.66 -9.18
C ARG A 126 17.05 26.72 -10.21
N ALA A 127 17.72 27.79 -9.80
CA ALA A 127 18.26 28.81 -10.69
C ALA A 127 19.29 28.21 -11.65
N GLY A 128 20.23 27.41 -11.14
CA GLY A 128 21.22 26.71 -11.95
C GLY A 128 20.61 25.70 -12.94
N LEU A 129 19.56 24.97 -12.52
CA LEU A 129 18.81 24.07 -13.38
C LEU A 129 18.02 24.82 -14.46
N ALA A 130 17.40 25.95 -14.13
CA ALA A 130 16.68 26.80 -15.08
C ALA A 130 17.64 27.37 -16.14
N GLU A 131 18.82 27.83 -15.73
CA GLU A 131 19.85 28.31 -16.64
C GLU A 131 20.41 27.19 -17.51
N ALA A 132 20.69 26.02 -16.94
CA ALA A 132 21.13 24.84 -17.69
C ALA A 132 20.07 24.39 -18.72
N ALA A 133 18.78 24.44 -18.35
CA ALA A 133 17.68 24.15 -19.25
C ALA A 133 17.57 25.17 -20.39
N ARG A 134 17.75 26.48 -20.10
CA ARG A 134 17.82 27.55 -21.12
C ARG A 134 18.97 27.33 -22.11
N GLN A 135 20.09 26.77 -21.64
CA GLN A 135 21.23 26.37 -22.46
C GLN A 135 21.08 24.98 -23.12
N GLY A 136 19.88 24.36 -23.06
CA GLY A 136 19.60 23.07 -23.69
C GLY A 136 20.23 21.84 -22.99
N ARG A 137 20.81 22.00 -21.81
CA ARG A 137 21.40 20.89 -21.04
C ARG A 137 20.30 20.09 -20.33
N LYS A 138 20.21 18.79 -20.62
CA LYS A 138 19.23 17.90 -19.99
C LYS A 138 19.72 17.46 -18.60
N PRO A 139 18.93 17.63 -17.53
CA PRO A 139 19.26 17.10 -16.21
C PRO A 139 19.18 15.57 -16.21
N GLY A 140 20.17 14.90 -15.61
CA GLY A 140 20.24 13.45 -15.53
C GLY A 140 21.68 12.95 -15.43
N ASN A 141 21.87 11.68 -15.07
CA ASN A 141 23.20 11.06 -15.06
C ASN A 141 23.66 10.85 -16.52
N PRO A 142 24.72 11.51 -16.99
CA PRO A 142 25.22 11.35 -18.36
C PRO A 142 25.56 9.91 -18.72
N MET A 143 25.89 9.07 -17.72
CA MET A 143 26.20 7.65 -17.89
C MET A 143 24.96 6.80 -18.19
N LEU A 144 23.75 7.23 -17.79
CA LEU A 144 22.49 6.61 -18.23
C LEU A 144 22.09 7.05 -19.64
N THR A 145 22.53 8.24 -20.07
CA THR A 145 22.25 8.78 -21.41
C THR A 145 23.27 8.29 -22.45
N ARG A 146 24.52 8.05 -22.04
CA ARG A 146 25.65 7.64 -22.91
C ARG A 146 26.08 6.18 -22.75
N GLY A 147 25.60 5.48 -21.71
CA GLY A 147 25.93 4.07 -21.48
C GLY A 147 25.24 3.14 -22.47
N SER A 148 25.87 2.01 -22.78
CA SER A 148 25.24 0.92 -23.53
C SER A 148 23.97 0.43 -22.83
N ASP A 149 23.03 -0.16 -23.58
CA ASP A 149 21.80 -0.69 -22.98
C ASP A 149 22.06 -1.73 -21.88
N ALA A 150 23.18 -2.45 -21.98
CA ALA A 150 23.68 -3.34 -20.92
C ALA A 150 24.07 -2.59 -19.63
N THR A 151 24.67 -1.40 -19.73
CA THR A 151 25.02 -0.57 -18.56
C THR A 151 23.77 0.00 -17.89
N LYS A 152 22.76 0.39 -18.69
CA LYS A 152 21.45 0.81 -18.17
C LYS A 152 20.72 -0.34 -17.48
N ALA A 153 20.75 -1.54 -18.08
CA ALA A 153 20.16 -2.75 -17.51
C ALA A 153 20.83 -3.15 -16.19
N LEU A 154 22.17 -3.15 -16.12
CA LEU A 154 22.93 -3.48 -14.91
C LEU A 154 22.64 -2.50 -13.77
N MET A 155 22.55 -1.20 -14.06
CA MET A 155 22.22 -0.19 -13.07
C MET A 155 20.75 -0.26 -12.61
N ALA A 156 19.84 -0.62 -13.51
CA ALA A 156 18.44 -0.87 -13.17
C ALA A 156 18.28 -2.13 -12.27
N LEU A 157 19.01 -3.20 -12.59
CA LEU A 157 19.11 -4.41 -11.76
C LEU A 157 19.62 -4.06 -10.35
N ARG A 158 20.72 -3.31 -10.25
CA ARG A 158 21.30 -2.89 -8.96
C ARG A 158 20.37 -1.99 -8.14
N ARG A 159 19.61 -1.11 -8.78
CA ARG A 159 18.61 -0.25 -8.10
C ARG A 159 17.39 -1.04 -7.64
N ASN A 160 17.01 -2.07 -8.39
CA ASN A 160 15.84 -2.91 -8.09
C ASN A 160 16.17 -4.11 -7.19
N ALA A 161 17.44 -4.43 -6.94
CA ALA A 161 17.87 -5.60 -6.16
C ALA A 161 17.10 -5.76 -4.82
N PRO A 162 16.93 -4.72 -3.97
CA PRO A 162 16.17 -4.86 -2.72
C PRO A 162 14.67 -5.17 -2.96
N ARG A 163 14.12 -4.75 -4.10
CA ARG A 163 12.74 -5.02 -4.50
C ARG A 163 12.59 -6.45 -5.01
N VAL A 164 13.58 -6.95 -5.75
CA VAL A 164 13.62 -8.32 -6.27
C VAL A 164 13.77 -9.31 -5.13
N GLU A 165 14.73 -9.07 -4.23
CA GLU A 165 14.94 -9.89 -3.03
C GLU A 165 13.68 -9.99 -2.18
N ARG A 166 12.99 -8.86 -1.95
CA ARG A 166 11.72 -8.85 -1.22
C ARG A 166 10.64 -9.67 -1.96
N ALA A 167 10.51 -9.53 -3.26
CA ALA A 167 9.53 -10.30 -4.04
C ALA A 167 9.80 -11.81 -3.97
N ILE A 168 11.08 -12.22 -4.05
CA ILE A 168 11.50 -13.62 -3.90
C ILE A 168 11.17 -14.13 -2.50
N ALA A 169 11.45 -13.35 -1.45
CA ALA A 169 11.16 -13.74 -0.06
C ALA A 169 9.66 -13.87 0.23
N GLU A 170 8.82 -13.02 -0.38
CA GLU A 170 7.36 -13.05 -0.23
C GLU A 170 6.70 -14.16 -1.07
N MET A 171 7.37 -14.62 -2.14
CA MET A 171 6.83 -15.57 -3.13
C MET A 171 6.29 -16.88 -2.52
N PRO A 172 6.99 -17.59 -1.61
CA PRO A 172 6.51 -18.87 -1.08
C PRO A 172 5.19 -18.75 -0.32
N ALA A 173 4.93 -17.60 0.31
CA ALA A 173 3.71 -17.35 1.07
C ALA A 173 2.52 -17.01 0.16
N ILE A 174 2.73 -16.20 -0.88
CA ILE A 174 1.63 -15.68 -1.70
C ILE A 174 1.27 -16.60 -2.87
N LEU A 175 2.25 -17.27 -3.49
CA LEU A 175 2.05 -17.98 -4.75
C LEU A 175 1.09 -19.18 -4.63
N PRO A 176 1.10 -19.98 -3.54
CA PRO A 176 0.12 -21.06 -3.37
C PRO A 176 -1.33 -20.57 -3.33
N VAL A 177 -1.57 -19.43 -2.69
CA VAL A 177 -2.90 -18.81 -2.60
C VAL A 177 -3.34 -18.27 -3.96
N ILE A 178 -2.44 -17.59 -4.67
CA ILE A 178 -2.68 -17.07 -6.01
C ILE A 178 -3.01 -18.22 -6.98
N ARG A 179 -2.22 -19.30 -6.98
CA ARG A 179 -2.44 -20.50 -7.80
C ARG A 179 -3.79 -21.16 -7.54
N LYS A 180 -4.23 -21.19 -6.28
CA LYS A 180 -5.52 -21.76 -5.89
C LYS A 180 -6.71 -20.93 -6.39
N LEU A 181 -6.60 -19.61 -6.34
CA LEU A 181 -7.74 -18.71 -6.56
C LEU A 181 -7.79 -18.12 -7.97
N ARG A 182 -6.68 -18.01 -8.67
CA ARG A 182 -6.59 -17.37 -9.99
C ARG A 182 -6.55 -18.43 -11.10
N PRO A 183 -7.21 -18.17 -12.24
CA PRO A 183 -7.88 -16.92 -12.63
C PRO A 183 -9.35 -16.79 -12.17
N GLY A 184 -9.92 -17.80 -11.50
CA GLY A 184 -11.35 -17.87 -11.19
C GLY A 184 -11.88 -16.74 -10.29
N GLN A 185 -11.05 -16.21 -9.38
CA GLN A 185 -11.42 -15.13 -8.47
C GLN A 185 -10.67 -13.83 -8.75
N SER A 186 -11.20 -12.71 -8.24
CA SER A 186 -10.57 -11.40 -8.36
C SER A 186 -9.33 -11.30 -7.47
N TRP A 187 -8.45 -10.36 -7.81
CA TRP A 187 -7.30 -10.04 -6.96
C TRP A 187 -7.73 -9.54 -5.57
N ASP A 188 -8.91 -8.93 -5.43
CA ASP A 188 -9.43 -8.49 -4.14
C ASP A 188 -9.83 -9.69 -3.25
N SER A 189 -10.43 -10.74 -3.84
CA SER A 189 -10.68 -12.00 -3.15
C SER A 189 -9.37 -12.68 -2.71
N VAL A 190 -8.32 -12.61 -3.55
CA VAL A 190 -6.98 -13.09 -3.18
C VAL A 190 -6.44 -12.31 -1.97
N CYS A 191 -6.59 -10.99 -1.94
CA CYS A 191 -6.18 -10.18 -0.78
C CYS A 191 -6.95 -10.58 0.49
N GLY A 192 -8.26 -10.83 0.36
CA GLY A 192 -9.09 -11.31 1.47
C GLY A 192 -8.63 -12.66 2.02
N GLU A 193 -8.30 -13.61 1.15
CA GLU A 193 -7.78 -14.93 1.56
C GLU A 193 -6.41 -14.81 2.25
N LEU A 194 -5.52 -13.95 1.74
CA LEU A 194 -4.22 -13.70 2.38
C LEU A 194 -4.39 -13.09 3.77
N ALA A 195 -5.32 -12.14 3.92
CA ALA A 195 -5.64 -11.54 5.21
C ALA A 195 -6.23 -12.57 6.18
N ALA A 196 -7.15 -13.44 5.73
CA ALA A 196 -7.71 -14.52 6.54
C ALA A 196 -6.63 -15.50 7.05
N ARG A 197 -5.60 -15.75 6.23
CA ARG A 197 -4.43 -16.57 6.58
C ARG A 197 -3.35 -15.83 7.37
N ARG A 198 -3.56 -14.55 7.71
CA ARG A 198 -2.58 -13.67 8.37
C ARG A 198 -1.24 -13.56 7.62
N ILE A 199 -1.28 -13.72 6.29
CA ILE A 199 -0.11 -13.52 5.44
C ILE A 199 -0.01 -12.01 5.17
N VAL A 200 1.06 -11.39 5.68
CA VAL A 200 1.35 -9.96 5.50
C VAL A 200 2.61 -9.77 4.67
N ARG A 201 2.84 -8.54 4.21
CA ARG A 201 4.06 -8.16 3.48
C ARG A 201 5.25 -8.09 4.43
N ALA A 202 6.47 -8.07 3.88
CA ALA A 202 7.69 -7.96 4.66
C ALA A 202 7.80 -6.65 5.47
N ASP A 203 7.00 -5.62 5.14
CA ASP A 203 6.88 -4.36 5.88
C ASP A 203 5.75 -4.37 6.94
N GLY A 204 5.14 -5.53 7.21
CA GLY A 204 4.05 -5.71 8.17
C GLY A 204 2.68 -5.23 7.68
N ARG A 205 2.58 -4.66 6.47
CA ARG A 205 1.32 -4.14 5.92
C ARG A 205 0.50 -5.26 5.27
N PRO A 206 -0.84 -5.14 5.25
CA PRO A 206 -1.70 -6.08 4.52
C PRO A 206 -1.43 -6.02 3.02
N TRP A 207 -1.75 -7.13 2.33
CA TRP A 207 -1.68 -7.19 0.88
C TRP A 207 -2.83 -6.40 0.25
N THR A 208 -2.47 -5.49 -0.66
CA THR A 208 -3.43 -4.81 -1.54
C THR A 208 -3.33 -5.37 -2.95
N ARG A 209 -4.38 -5.21 -3.75
CA ARG A 209 -4.41 -5.62 -5.16
C ARG A 209 -3.20 -5.10 -5.93
N ASP A 210 -2.86 -3.82 -5.77
CA ASP A 210 -1.72 -3.22 -6.46
C ASP A 210 -0.38 -3.75 -5.95
N ALA A 211 -0.27 -4.05 -4.65
CA ALA A 211 0.94 -4.66 -4.12
C ALA A 211 1.16 -6.05 -4.70
N LEU A 212 0.13 -6.91 -4.73
CA LEU A 212 0.20 -8.23 -5.34
C LEU A 212 0.55 -8.16 -6.82
N LEU A 213 -0.12 -7.28 -7.58
CA LEU A 213 0.14 -7.13 -9.01
C LEU A 213 1.56 -6.63 -9.30
N ARG A 214 2.08 -5.72 -8.47
CA ARG A 214 3.48 -5.27 -8.59
C ARG A 214 4.45 -6.41 -8.30
N THR A 215 4.23 -7.19 -7.25
CA THR A 215 5.09 -8.32 -6.90
C THR A 215 5.03 -9.40 -7.98
N MET A 216 3.84 -9.77 -8.47
CA MET A 216 3.67 -10.73 -9.57
C MET A 216 4.39 -10.29 -10.85
N ARG A 217 4.23 -9.02 -11.26
CA ARG A 217 4.94 -8.49 -12.44
C ARG A 217 6.46 -8.51 -12.25
N GLN A 218 6.93 -8.31 -11.03
CA GLN A 218 8.35 -8.44 -10.72
C GLN A 218 8.81 -9.89 -10.89
N LEU A 219 8.11 -10.86 -10.29
CA LEU A 219 8.46 -12.29 -10.39
C LEU A 219 8.46 -12.79 -11.84
N ILE A 220 7.49 -12.35 -12.66
CA ILE A 220 7.42 -12.69 -14.09
C ILE A 220 8.60 -12.10 -14.86
N ARG A 221 8.97 -10.83 -14.57
CA ARG A 221 10.10 -10.17 -15.23
C ARG A 221 11.43 -10.87 -14.94
N GLU A 222 11.59 -11.37 -13.72
CA GLU A 222 12.79 -12.10 -13.29
C GLU A 222 12.78 -13.60 -13.72
N GLY A 223 11.74 -14.05 -14.43
CA GLY A 223 11.65 -15.43 -14.93
C GLY A 223 11.39 -16.49 -13.85
N LEU A 224 10.89 -16.08 -12.67
CA LEU A 224 10.61 -16.98 -11.54
C LEU A 224 9.24 -17.67 -11.64
N ILE A 225 8.43 -17.25 -12.60
CA ILE A 225 7.13 -17.85 -12.92
C ILE A 225 7.17 -18.18 -14.40
N ASP A 226 6.82 -19.43 -14.72
CA ASP A 226 6.71 -19.90 -16.08
C ASP A 226 5.76 -18.99 -16.92
N PRO A 227 6.10 -18.64 -18.17
CA PRO A 227 5.30 -17.72 -18.98
C PRO A 227 3.84 -18.17 -19.19
N ASP A 228 3.57 -19.46 -19.32
CA ASP A 228 2.23 -19.99 -19.52
C ASP A 228 1.43 -19.93 -18.20
N GLU A 229 2.09 -20.26 -17.09
CA GLU A 229 1.53 -20.07 -15.76
C GLU A 229 1.21 -18.58 -15.49
N ALA A 230 2.15 -17.69 -15.79
CA ALA A 230 1.98 -16.25 -15.65
C ALA A 230 0.80 -15.73 -16.46
N GLY A 231 0.69 -16.17 -17.72
CA GLY A 231 -0.43 -15.88 -18.60
C GLY A 231 -1.76 -16.32 -17.99
N ARG A 232 -1.84 -17.54 -17.46
CA ARG A 232 -3.06 -18.05 -16.78
C ARG A 232 -3.41 -17.25 -15.53
N LEU A 233 -2.46 -16.98 -14.64
CA LEU A 233 -2.71 -16.30 -13.35
C LEU A 233 -3.06 -14.81 -13.51
N MET A 234 -2.57 -14.16 -14.56
CA MET A 234 -2.79 -12.73 -14.82
C MET A 234 -4.09 -12.44 -15.58
N ARG A 235 -4.76 -13.45 -16.17
CA ARG A 235 -6.05 -13.28 -16.89
C ARG A 235 -7.12 -12.60 -16.04
N PRO A 236 -7.84 -11.58 -16.55
CA PRO A 236 -8.93 -10.96 -15.80
C PRO A 236 -9.91 -12.00 -15.24
N ALA A 237 -10.26 -11.89 -13.96
CA ALA A 237 -11.29 -12.75 -13.39
C ALA A 237 -12.61 -12.52 -14.13
N PRO A 238 -13.45 -13.57 -14.32
CA PRO A 238 -14.79 -13.38 -14.85
C PRO A 238 -15.50 -12.32 -13.98
N ARG A 239 -15.90 -11.20 -14.59
CA ARG A 239 -16.56 -10.10 -13.87
C ARG A 239 -17.77 -10.67 -13.14
N ARG A 240 -17.99 -10.30 -11.87
CA ARG A 240 -19.20 -10.61 -11.08
C ARG A 240 -20.49 -10.37 -11.87
N ALA A 241 -20.48 -9.37 -12.76
CA ALA A 241 -21.57 -9.04 -13.67
C ALA A 241 -21.83 -10.08 -14.79
N ALA A 242 -20.84 -10.86 -15.23
CA ALA A 242 -21.02 -11.91 -16.24
C ALA A 242 -21.68 -13.15 -15.62
N ALA A 243 -21.24 -13.56 -14.43
CA ALA A 243 -21.90 -14.62 -13.66
C ALA A 243 -23.34 -14.22 -13.27
N ALA A 244 -23.56 -12.98 -12.81
CA ALA A 244 -24.90 -12.48 -12.51
C ALA A 244 -25.79 -12.38 -13.77
N ARG A 245 -25.22 -11.99 -14.93
CA ARG A 245 -25.93 -12.01 -16.23
C ARG A 245 -26.31 -13.42 -16.64
N GLN A 246 -25.41 -14.39 -16.50
CA GLN A 246 -25.69 -15.79 -16.81
C GLN A 246 -26.73 -16.39 -15.85
N GLN A 247 -26.68 -16.05 -14.57
CA GLN A 247 -27.69 -16.46 -13.59
C GLN A 247 -29.06 -15.86 -13.93
N ARG A 248 -29.12 -14.56 -14.25
CA ARG A 248 -30.36 -13.91 -14.71
C ARG A 248 -30.89 -14.57 -15.97
N GLN A 249 -30.02 -14.89 -16.92
CA GLN A 249 -30.39 -15.59 -18.15
C GLN A 249 -31.06 -16.93 -17.89
N ARG A 250 -30.46 -17.77 -17.04
CA ARG A 250 -31.03 -19.07 -16.65
C ARG A 250 -32.38 -18.93 -15.95
N LEU A 251 -32.55 -17.88 -15.14
CA LEU A 251 -33.82 -17.61 -14.46
C LEU A 251 -34.91 -17.18 -15.44
N VAL A 252 -34.59 -16.37 -16.45
CA VAL A 252 -35.53 -16.00 -17.54
C VAL A 252 -35.97 -17.25 -18.31
N GLU A 253 -35.03 -18.13 -18.67
CA GLU A 253 -35.33 -19.41 -19.34
C GLU A 253 -36.23 -20.31 -18.48
N THR A 254 -35.91 -20.45 -17.18
CA THR A 254 -36.69 -21.29 -16.26
C THR A 254 -38.12 -20.76 -16.09
N VAL A 255 -38.28 -19.44 -15.95
CA VAL A 255 -39.59 -18.80 -15.84
C VAL A 255 -40.41 -18.97 -17.12
N ALA A 256 -39.79 -18.86 -18.29
CA ALA A 256 -40.46 -19.10 -19.57
C ALA A 256 -40.95 -20.54 -19.70
N VAL A 257 -40.11 -21.53 -19.33
CA VAL A 257 -40.51 -22.95 -19.32
C VAL A 257 -41.72 -23.16 -18.41
N ILE A 258 -41.66 -22.66 -17.17
CA ILE A 258 -42.78 -22.77 -16.22
C ILE A 258 -44.06 -22.15 -16.81
N PHE A 259 -43.97 -20.94 -17.35
CA PHE A 259 -45.10 -20.25 -17.97
C PHE A 259 -45.72 -21.06 -19.11
N ASN A 260 -44.91 -21.63 -20.00
CA ASN A 260 -45.38 -22.40 -21.14
C ASN A 260 -46.01 -23.74 -20.72
N THR A 261 -45.49 -24.36 -19.66
CA THR A 261 -46.03 -25.63 -19.13
C THR A 261 -47.32 -25.48 -18.32
N LEU A 262 -47.58 -24.30 -17.75
CA LEU A 262 -48.79 -24.08 -16.96
C LEU A 262 -50.03 -23.95 -17.86
N PRO A 263 -51.18 -24.53 -17.44
CA PRO A 263 -52.46 -24.29 -18.11
C PRO A 263 -52.76 -22.79 -18.18
N GLN A 264 -53.36 -22.31 -19.27
CA GLN A 264 -53.62 -20.87 -19.51
C GLN A 264 -54.32 -20.17 -18.33
N GLN A 265 -55.22 -20.89 -17.66
CA GLN A 265 -56.03 -20.42 -16.52
C GLN A 265 -55.18 -20.14 -15.27
N GLU A 266 -54.00 -20.76 -15.18
CA GLU A 266 -53.10 -20.73 -14.03
C GLU A 266 -51.84 -19.92 -14.30
N ARG A 267 -51.73 -19.17 -15.41
CA ARG A 267 -50.55 -18.35 -15.74
C ARG A 267 -50.51 -17.02 -14.99
N THR A 268 -50.55 -17.10 -13.66
CA THR A 268 -50.47 -15.94 -12.76
C THR A 268 -49.05 -15.76 -12.20
N LEU A 269 -48.70 -14.54 -11.76
CA LEU A 269 -47.40 -14.30 -11.12
C LEU A 269 -47.20 -15.13 -9.85
N ALA A 270 -48.29 -15.37 -9.11
CA ALA A 270 -48.27 -16.12 -7.85
C ALA A 270 -48.02 -17.61 -8.08
N SER A 271 -48.67 -18.23 -9.07
CA SER A 271 -48.48 -19.64 -9.42
C SER A 271 -47.07 -19.90 -9.96
N ILE A 272 -46.55 -19.00 -10.81
CA ILE A 272 -45.17 -19.10 -11.33
C ILE A 272 -44.16 -18.93 -10.19
N GLY A 273 -44.40 -17.99 -9.26
CA GLY A 273 -43.61 -17.86 -8.05
C GLY A 273 -43.61 -19.13 -7.20
N ALA A 274 -44.79 -19.71 -6.94
CA ALA A 274 -44.92 -20.96 -6.19
C ALA A 274 -44.21 -22.14 -6.87
N GLU A 275 -44.22 -22.21 -8.20
CA GLU A 275 -43.54 -23.26 -8.96
C GLU A 275 -42.01 -23.12 -8.89
N LEU A 276 -41.48 -21.90 -8.91
CA LEU A 276 -40.05 -21.64 -8.68
C LEU A 276 -39.61 -22.06 -7.28
N GLU A 277 -40.43 -21.78 -6.27
CA GLU A 277 -40.20 -22.20 -4.88
C GLU A 277 -40.23 -23.73 -4.74
N ARG A 278 -41.25 -24.38 -5.34
CA ARG A 278 -41.39 -25.85 -5.37
C ARG A 278 -40.17 -26.52 -6.01
N ASN A 279 -39.66 -25.94 -7.09
CA ASN A 279 -38.48 -26.42 -7.82
C ASN A 279 -37.15 -26.00 -7.17
N ARG A 280 -37.19 -25.36 -5.99
CA ARG A 280 -36.01 -24.90 -5.22
C ARG A 280 -35.08 -23.98 -6.02
N VAL A 281 -35.65 -23.17 -6.92
CA VAL A 281 -34.89 -22.22 -7.74
C VAL A 281 -34.58 -20.98 -6.90
N LEU A 282 -33.28 -20.67 -6.74
CA LEU A 282 -32.83 -19.51 -5.99
C LEU A 282 -32.99 -18.21 -6.79
N SER A 283 -33.38 -17.13 -6.11
CA SER A 283 -33.45 -15.80 -6.69
C SER A 283 -32.05 -15.25 -7.03
N LEU A 284 -32.00 -14.10 -7.72
CA LEU A 284 -30.73 -13.40 -8.03
C LEU A 284 -29.91 -13.02 -6.78
N THR A 285 -30.59 -12.86 -5.63
CA THR A 285 -29.96 -12.56 -4.34
C THR A 285 -29.70 -13.83 -3.50
N GLY A 286 -30.03 -15.01 -4.01
CA GLY A 286 -29.89 -16.29 -3.31
C GLY A 286 -31.02 -16.61 -2.34
N GLY A 287 -32.12 -15.85 -2.37
CA GLY A 287 -33.32 -16.12 -1.57
C GLY A 287 -34.15 -17.27 -2.16
N THR A 288 -34.84 -18.00 -1.30
CA THR A 288 -35.74 -19.10 -1.70
C THR A 288 -37.17 -18.66 -1.96
N ARG A 289 -37.54 -17.43 -1.59
CA ARG A 289 -38.88 -16.87 -1.80
C ARG A 289 -38.90 -15.91 -2.99
N TRP A 290 -40.00 -15.92 -3.74
CA TRP A 290 -40.17 -15.13 -4.96
C TRP A 290 -41.23 -14.03 -4.81
N ALA A 291 -40.79 -12.77 -4.89
CA ALA A 291 -41.70 -11.63 -4.96
C ALA A 291 -42.36 -11.53 -6.34
N ALA A 292 -43.65 -11.18 -6.39
CA ALA A 292 -44.40 -11.04 -7.64
C ALA A 292 -43.73 -10.07 -8.64
N SER A 293 -43.12 -8.98 -8.14
CA SER A 293 -42.38 -8.01 -8.96
C SER A 293 -41.12 -8.60 -9.61
N SER A 294 -40.46 -9.56 -8.95
CA SER A 294 -39.27 -10.23 -9.48
C SER A 294 -39.65 -11.21 -10.58
N VAL A 295 -40.73 -11.96 -10.40
CA VAL A 295 -41.29 -12.85 -11.42
C VAL A 295 -41.78 -12.06 -12.63
N ALA A 296 -42.48 -10.95 -12.41
CA ALA A 296 -42.95 -10.06 -13.49
C ALA A 296 -41.78 -9.50 -14.32
N SER A 297 -40.69 -9.06 -13.69
CA SER A 297 -39.51 -8.56 -14.41
C SER A 297 -38.83 -9.64 -15.27
N LEU A 298 -38.78 -10.89 -14.79
CA LEU A 298 -38.24 -12.01 -15.56
C LEU A 298 -39.15 -12.39 -16.73
N LEU A 299 -40.47 -12.40 -16.53
CA LEU A 299 -41.45 -12.65 -17.60
C LEU A 299 -41.41 -11.56 -18.67
N GLN A 300 -41.33 -10.28 -18.28
CA GLN A 300 -41.15 -9.18 -19.23
C GLN A 300 -39.88 -9.39 -20.08
N THR A 301 -38.79 -9.83 -19.45
CA THR A 301 -37.54 -10.13 -20.18
C THR A 301 -37.70 -11.37 -21.10
N ALA A 302 -38.52 -12.35 -20.72
CA ALA A 302 -38.83 -13.53 -21.55
C ALA A 302 -39.74 -13.18 -22.74
N GLU A 303 -40.69 -12.27 -22.54
CA GLU A 303 -41.58 -11.73 -23.58
C GLU A 303 -40.78 -10.94 -24.62
N GLU A 304 -39.89 -10.04 -24.19
CA GLU A 304 -38.97 -9.29 -25.07
C GLU A 304 -38.09 -10.20 -25.95
N ARG A 305 -37.92 -11.46 -25.54
CA ARG A 305 -37.13 -12.50 -26.22
C ARG A 305 -37.98 -13.53 -26.95
N ASP A 306 -39.29 -13.33 -27.02
CA ASP A 306 -40.25 -14.19 -27.73
C ASP A 306 -40.23 -15.65 -27.22
N MET A 307 -40.05 -15.82 -25.89
CA MET A 307 -39.95 -17.14 -25.24
C MET A 307 -41.27 -17.64 -24.63
N LEU A 308 -42.35 -16.85 -24.71
CA LEU A 308 -43.63 -17.13 -24.07
C LEU A 308 -44.70 -17.53 -25.10
N ASP A 309 -45.20 -18.75 -24.98
CA ASP A 309 -46.21 -19.29 -25.89
C ASP A 309 -47.60 -18.71 -25.57
N GLY A 310 -48.29 -18.17 -26.58
CA GLY A 310 -49.68 -17.73 -26.47
C GLY A 310 -49.93 -16.25 -26.16
N LEU A 311 -48.90 -15.39 -26.12
CA LEU A 311 -49.08 -13.92 -26.02
C LEU A 311 -49.25 -13.21 -27.38
N ARG A 312 -49.11 -13.92 -28.51
CA ARG A 312 -49.23 -13.35 -29.87
C ARG A 312 -50.67 -12.98 -30.30
N THR A 313 -51.59 -12.73 -29.39
CA THR A 313 -52.94 -12.25 -29.72
C THR A 313 -53.39 -11.14 -28.77
N ARG A 314 -52.80 -9.94 -28.94
CA ARG A 314 -53.45 -8.63 -28.74
C ARG A 314 -52.48 -7.47 -28.98
N ALA A 315 -52.26 -7.12 -30.25
CA ALA A 315 -51.97 -5.75 -30.67
C ALA A 315 -52.06 -5.68 -32.20
N GLY A 316 -53.24 -5.36 -32.71
CA GLY A 316 -53.39 -4.94 -34.10
C GLY A 316 -52.56 -3.68 -34.32
N ARG A 317 -51.57 -3.76 -35.22
CA ARG A 317 -50.94 -2.59 -35.81
C ARG A 317 -51.96 -1.98 -36.80
N PRO A 318 -52.41 -0.72 -36.64
CA PRO A 318 -53.21 -0.09 -37.67
C PRO A 318 -52.31 0.19 -38.88
N THR A 319 -52.61 -0.47 -40.00
CA THR A 319 -52.10 -0.07 -41.32
C THR A 319 -52.80 1.21 -41.72
N LYS A 320 -52.09 2.33 -41.72
CA LYS A 320 -52.54 3.53 -42.45
C LYS A 320 -52.33 3.27 -43.95
N ASN A 321 -53.45 3.29 -44.68
CA ASN A 321 -53.69 3.65 -46.08
C ASN A 321 -52.52 4.41 -46.75
N GLY A 322 -52.24 4.28 -48.04
CA GLY A 322 -52.95 3.70 -49.17
C GLY A 322 -52.20 4.11 -50.45
N ASP A 323 -52.45 3.37 -51.54
CA ASP A 323 -51.96 3.67 -52.89
C ASP A 323 -52.26 5.10 -53.34
N THR A 324 -51.31 5.71 -54.06
CA THR A 324 -51.54 6.30 -55.39
C THR A 324 -50.19 6.46 -56.11
N LEU A 325 -49.96 5.59 -57.10
CA LEU A 325 -49.19 5.94 -58.30
C LEU A 325 -50.20 6.45 -59.33
N GLY A 326 -49.99 7.70 -59.76
CA GLY A 326 -50.59 8.40 -60.88
C GLY A 326 -49.64 9.53 -61.27
#